data_AF-A0AAW2R9V3-F1
#
_entry.id   AF-A0AAW2R9V3-F1
#
_cell.length_a   1.000
_cell.length_b   1.000
_cell.length_c   1.000
_cell.angle_alpha   90.00
_cell.angle_beta   90.00
_cell.angle_gamma   90.00
#
_symmetry.space_group_name_H-M   'P 1'
#
loop_
_entity.id
_entity.type
_entity.pdbx_description
1 polymer ?
#
loop_
_entity_poly.entity_id
_entity_poly.type
_entity_poly.pdbx_seq_one_letter_code
_entity_poly.pdbx_strand_id
1 'polypeptide(L)'
;MHRQWHFFETALYGFQQIKFGYTSEFVEPQESFRTQSVFQLIGWFSISRSRKFGGCNIDRFIIQSVHTEYSNHHWRLNNLINFSLSHNRLLGSIPNTTGNMISLEELDLSHNNLSGSIPKSLEALKHLKTFNVSYNSLSGEIPPGGPFVNFTRLSFMFNKALCGLPRFEVPPCPTPSVHRSNNKILLLALTIALGVLGILAALILALIVIKYRKKRKVPAREASFQDGTHGRISYYELLRATDGYNDNNLLGRGSFGAVYKGVLDNGTILAVKVFNLEQEAAFKSFDAECKVLRNLRHRNLTRVISSCSNHEFKALVLEYMPNGSLEQWLHSDDYFLDTTLRLNIMIDVASALEYLHHGLTTAVVHCDLKPSNVLLDEDMVAHLSDFGIAKLLGMIRVFLIPTP
;
A
#
# COMPACT_ATOMS: atom_id res chain seq x y z
N MET A 1 -10.55 -13.89 28.23
CA MET A 1 -9.95 -14.00 26.88
C MET A 1 -10.87 -14.63 25.83
N HIS A 2 -12.01 -15.24 26.20
CA HIS A 2 -12.91 -15.95 25.26
C HIS A 2 -14.23 -15.22 24.89
N ARG A 3 -14.42 -13.94 25.26
CA ARG A 3 -15.71 -13.22 25.07
C ARG A 3 -15.66 -11.99 24.17
N GLN A 4 -14.50 -11.58 23.64
CA GLN A 4 -14.39 -10.49 22.66
C GLN A 4 -14.56 -10.96 21.20
N TRP A 5 -14.44 -12.28 20.96
CA TRP A 5 -14.52 -12.87 19.63
C TRP A 5 -15.95 -13.22 19.19
N HIS A 6 -16.88 -13.45 20.12
CA HIS A 6 -18.27 -13.74 19.75
C HIS A 6 -18.97 -12.53 19.10
N PHE A 7 -18.55 -11.30 19.45
CA PHE A 7 -19.04 -10.07 18.82
C PHE A 7 -18.43 -9.85 17.42
N PHE A 8 -17.21 -10.33 17.19
CA PHE A 8 -16.51 -10.23 15.89
C PHE A 8 -17.05 -11.24 14.86
N GLU A 9 -17.37 -12.47 15.29
CA GLU A 9 -18.10 -13.43 14.44
C GLU A 9 -19.53 -12.96 14.14
N THR A 10 -20.22 -12.32 15.10
CA THR A 10 -21.61 -11.87 14.91
C THR A 10 -21.70 -10.65 13.99
N ALA A 11 -20.67 -9.80 13.93
CA ALA A 11 -20.59 -8.69 12.97
C ALA A 11 -20.29 -9.18 11.54
N LEU A 12 -19.43 -10.21 11.39
CA LEU A 12 -19.16 -10.85 10.09
C LEU A 12 -20.31 -11.74 9.60
N TYR A 13 -20.98 -12.49 10.49
CA TYR A 13 -22.19 -13.27 10.16
C TYR A 13 -23.42 -12.38 9.96
N GLY A 14 -23.55 -11.28 10.70
CA GLY A 14 -24.64 -10.31 10.56
C GLY A 14 -24.63 -9.59 9.21
N PHE A 15 -23.46 -9.37 8.63
CA PHE A 15 -23.31 -8.80 7.28
C PHE A 15 -23.46 -9.83 6.15
N GLN A 16 -23.39 -11.14 6.45
CA GLN A 16 -23.74 -12.22 5.52
C GLN A 16 -25.24 -12.57 5.54
N GLN A 17 -26.03 -12.06 6.49
CA GLN A 17 -27.47 -12.34 6.63
C GLN A 17 -28.41 -11.18 6.25
N ILE A 18 -28.02 -10.27 5.34
CA ILE A 18 -29.02 -9.40 4.70
C ILE A 18 -29.82 -10.25 3.69
N LYS A 19 -30.87 -10.90 4.21
CA LYS A 19 -31.95 -11.49 3.42
C LYS A 19 -32.77 -10.35 2.81
N PHE A 20 -32.87 -10.39 1.49
CA PHE A 20 -33.77 -9.63 0.62
C PHE A 20 -35.08 -9.21 1.30
N GLY A 21 -35.22 -7.91 1.57
CA GLY A 21 -36.50 -7.24 1.80
C GLY A 21 -36.75 -6.31 0.62
N TYR A 22 -37.66 -6.70 -0.27
CA TYR A 22 -38.12 -5.86 -1.37
C TYR A 22 -38.80 -4.60 -0.82
N THR A 23 -38.24 -3.44 -1.12
CA THR A 23 -39.02 -2.27 -1.55
C THR A 23 -38.20 -1.53 -2.61
N SER A 24 -38.85 -1.33 -3.75
CA SER A 24 -38.37 -0.84 -5.03
C SER A 24 -37.50 0.42 -4.97
N GLU A 25 -36.23 0.29 -5.36
CA GLU A 25 -35.60 1.04 -6.45
C GLU A 25 -34.27 0.35 -6.79
N PHE A 26 -34.03 0.14 -8.08
CA PHE A 26 -32.96 -0.71 -8.62
C PHE A 26 -31.56 -0.19 -8.22
N VAL A 27 -30.90 -0.91 -7.30
CA VAL A 27 -29.43 -0.89 -7.16
C VAL A 27 -28.94 -2.27 -7.59
N GLU A 28 -28.09 -2.32 -8.62
CA GLU A 28 -27.55 -3.57 -9.15
C GLU A 28 -26.75 -4.34 -8.08
N PRO A 29 -26.84 -5.69 -8.03
CA PRO A 29 -26.04 -6.52 -7.13
C PRO A 29 -24.52 -6.26 -7.23
N GLN A 30 -24.04 -5.70 -8.35
CA GLN A 30 -22.65 -5.37 -8.56
C GLN A 30 -22.14 -4.20 -7.70
N GLU A 31 -22.98 -3.20 -7.37
CA GLU A 31 -22.55 -2.07 -6.52
C GLU A 31 -22.39 -2.47 -5.04
N SER A 32 -23.17 -3.45 -4.59
CA SER A 32 -23.14 -3.98 -3.21
C SER A 32 -21.84 -4.73 -2.88
N PHE A 33 -21.29 -5.51 -3.81
CA PHE A 33 -20.00 -6.19 -3.60
C PHE A 33 -18.78 -5.25 -3.75
N ARG A 34 -18.91 -4.22 -4.59
CA ARG A 34 -17.86 -3.20 -4.80
C ARG A 34 -17.65 -2.33 -3.55
N THR A 35 -18.72 -1.99 -2.84
CA THR A 35 -18.66 -1.23 -1.58
C THR A 35 -18.06 -2.04 -0.43
N GLN A 36 -18.31 -3.36 -0.37
CA GLN A 36 -17.85 -4.23 0.71
C GLN A 36 -16.31 -4.35 0.82
N SER A 37 -15.61 -4.30 -0.31
CA SER A 37 -14.13 -4.38 -0.35
C SER A 37 -13.44 -3.13 0.20
N VAL A 38 -14.08 -1.96 0.04
CA VAL A 38 -13.59 -0.67 0.55
C VAL A 38 -13.71 -0.62 2.09
N PHE A 39 -14.77 -1.17 2.66
CA PHE A 39 -14.95 -1.23 4.12
C PHE A 39 -13.93 -2.13 4.84
N GLN A 40 -13.43 -3.19 4.19
CA GLN A 40 -12.41 -4.08 4.77
C GLN A 40 -11.03 -3.42 4.86
N LEU A 41 -10.65 -2.64 3.84
CA LEU A 41 -9.41 -1.85 3.81
C LEU A 41 -9.33 -0.83 4.96
N ILE A 42 -10.45 -0.19 5.28
CA ILE A 42 -10.54 0.87 6.30
C ILE A 42 -10.26 0.33 7.71
N GLY A 43 -10.69 -0.90 8.03
CA GLY A 43 -10.50 -1.49 9.36
C GLY A 43 -9.06 -1.80 9.75
N TRP A 44 -8.15 -2.00 8.79
CA TRP A 44 -6.77 -2.42 9.09
C TRP A 44 -5.84 -1.25 9.41
N PHE A 45 -6.06 -0.09 8.78
CA PHE A 45 -5.17 1.06 8.92
C PHE A 45 -5.49 1.94 10.13
N SER A 46 -6.63 1.72 10.80
CA SER A 46 -7.02 2.42 12.04
C SER A 46 -6.47 1.79 13.34
N ILE A 47 -5.71 0.67 13.27
CA ILE A 47 -5.13 0.04 14.45
C ILE A 47 -3.83 0.76 14.84
N SER A 48 -3.94 1.63 15.84
CA SER A 48 -2.83 2.16 16.63
C SER A 48 -2.89 1.55 18.03
N ARG A 49 -1.79 0.94 18.48
CA ARG A 49 -1.62 0.50 19.87
C ARG A 49 -1.73 1.71 20.79
N SER A 50 -2.82 1.79 21.55
CA SER A 50 -2.82 2.50 22.82
C SER A 50 -3.26 1.53 23.91
N ARG A 51 -2.41 1.40 24.93
CA ARG A 51 -2.72 0.71 26.18
C ARG A 51 -4.00 1.30 26.75
N LYS A 52 -4.88 0.41 27.25
CA LYS A 52 -6.05 0.65 28.09
C LYS A 52 -6.17 2.10 28.61
N PHE A 53 -7.13 2.86 28.13
CA PHE A 53 -8.09 3.60 28.96
C PHE A 53 -9.37 3.84 28.13
N GLY A 54 -10.50 3.85 28.83
CA GLY A 54 -11.85 3.57 28.33
C GLY A 54 -12.34 4.33 27.10
N GLY A 55 -13.20 3.63 26.34
CA GLY A 55 -14.21 4.22 25.46
C GLY A 55 -13.73 4.61 24.07
N CYS A 56 -13.74 3.66 23.12
CA CYS A 56 -13.67 4.00 21.69
C CYS A 56 -14.88 3.35 21.00
N ASN A 57 -15.93 4.14 20.78
CA ASN A 57 -16.92 3.86 19.74
C ASN A 57 -16.23 4.14 18.40
N ILE A 58 -16.05 3.11 17.60
CA ILE A 58 -15.50 3.19 16.25
C ILE A 58 -16.70 3.09 15.31
N ASP A 59 -17.37 4.22 15.10
CA ASP A 59 -18.38 4.39 14.06
C ASP A 59 -17.93 5.52 13.14
N ARG A 60 -17.93 5.21 11.83
CA ARG A 60 -17.77 6.09 10.66
C ARG A 60 -16.37 6.59 10.30
N PHE A 61 -15.81 5.90 9.31
CA PHE A 61 -14.92 6.46 8.29
C PHE A 61 -15.64 6.44 6.94
N ILE A 62 -15.78 7.60 6.29
CA ILE A 62 -16.40 7.74 4.96
C ILE A 62 -15.28 8.06 3.95
N ILE A 63 -14.94 7.10 3.09
CA ILE A 63 -14.34 7.40 1.78
C ILE A 63 -15.51 7.46 0.81
N GLN A 64 -15.92 8.68 0.44
CA GLN A 64 -16.98 8.88 -0.54
C GLN A 64 -16.33 9.07 -1.92
N SER A 65 -16.59 8.14 -2.85
CA SER A 65 -16.36 8.26 -4.29
C SER A 65 -14.91 8.24 -4.80
N VAL A 66 -14.51 7.12 -5.39
CA VAL A 66 -13.52 7.09 -6.48
C VAL A 66 -14.33 7.10 -7.77
N HIS A 67 -14.48 8.27 -8.41
CA HIS A 67 -15.05 8.37 -9.75
C HIS A 67 -13.88 8.50 -10.73
N THR A 68 -13.53 7.42 -11.41
CA THR A 68 -12.45 7.40 -12.39
C THR A 68 -13.04 7.54 -13.79
N GLU A 69 -12.86 8.70 -14.43
CA GLU A 69 -13.04 8.80 -15.88
C GLU A 69 -11.78 8.27 -16.59
N TYR A 70 -12.02 7.46 -17.63
CA TYR A 70 -11.02 6.75 -18.41
C TYR A 70 -10.06 7.72 -19.14
N SER A 71 -8.77 7.70 -18.83
CA SER A 71 -7.71 7.95 -19.83
C SER A 71 -6.28 7.58 -19.39
N ASN A 72 -5.74 6.59 -20.10
CA ASN A 72 -4.33 6.33 -20.46
C ASN A 72 -3.21 6.30 -19.38
N HIS A 73 -2.83 5.05 -19.03
CA HIS A 73 -1.46 4.51 -19.01
C HIS A 73 -0.33 5.41 -18.45
N HIS A 74 -0.39 5.71 -17.15
CA HIS A 74 0.72 5.83 -16.19
C HIS A 74 0.10 6.17 -14.82
N TRP A 75 0.05 5.22 -13.89
CA TRP A 75 -0.65 5.38 -12.60
C TRP A 75 0.15 6.27 -11.65
N ARG A 76 -0.13 7.57 -11.74
CA ARG A 76 -0.20 8.46 -10.60
C ARG A 76 -1.64 8.42 -10.08
N LEU A 77 -1.88 8.72 -8.80
CA LEU A 77 -3.23 8.87 -8.20
C LEU A 77 -3.98 10.10 -8.74
N ASN A 78 -3.90 10.32 -10.06
CA ASN A 78 -4.46 11.44 -10.76
C ASN A 78 -5.97 11.32 -10.93
N ASN A 79 -6.64 10.28 -10.43
CA ASN A 79 -8.10 10.13 -10.58
C ASN A 79 -8.83 10.11 -9.23
N LEU A 80 -8.11 10.30 -8.13
CA LEU A 80 -8.72 10.40 -6.81
C LEU A 80 -9.35 11.80 -6.71
N ILE A 81 -10.68 11.88 -6.62
CA ILE A 81 -11.42 13.14 -6.52
C ILE A 81 -11.62 13.52 -5.06
N ASN A 82 -12.04 12.57 -4.23
CA ASN A 82 -12.33 12.81 -2.82
C ASN A 82 -11.49 11.88 -1.94
N PHE A 83 -10.75 12.46 -1.00
CA PHE A 83 -9.92 11.72 -0.06
C PHE A 83 -10.12 12.23 1.37
N SER A 84 -10.79 11.43 2.19
CA SER A 84 -10.97 11.72 3.61
C SER A 84 -10.35 10.62 4.49
N LEU A 85 -9.52 11.05 5.43
CA LEU A 85 -8.98 10.27 6.54
C LEU A 85 -9.26 10.96 7.88
N SER A 86 -10.28 11.82 7.96
CA SER A 86 -10.57 12.58 9.17
C SER A 86 -11.15 11.77 10.33
N HIS A 87 -10.86 12.17 11.57
CA HIS A 87 -11.28 11.49 12.82
C HIS A 87 -10.54 10.18 13.15
N ASN A 88 -9.26 10.11 12.80
CA ASN A 88 -8.41 8.95 13.00
C ASN A 88 -7.36 9.22 14.09
N ARG A 89 -6.47 8.25 14.34
CA ARG A 89 -5.29 8.41 15.20
C ARG A 89 -3.99 8.33 14.41
N LEU A 90 -3.97 8.85 13.18
CA LEU A 90 -2.77 8.82 12.33
C LEU A 90 -1.67 9.68 12.95
N LEU A 91 -0.44 9.16 12.95
CA LEU A 91 0.77 9.84 13.45
C LEU A 91 1.65 10.29 12.28
N GLY A 92 2.83 10.87 12.52
CA GLY A 92 3.78 11.20 11.44
C GLY A 92 3.36 12.38 10.56
N SER A 93 4.08 12.62 9.46
CA SER A 93 3.86 13.78 8.58
C SER A 93 2.99 13.48 7.37
N ILE A 94 2.36 14.52 6.82
CA ILE A 94 1.73 14.45 5.50
C ILE A 94 2.85 14.29 4.47
N PRO A 95 2.85 13.23 3.64
CA PRO A 95 3.95 12.97 2.73
C PRO A 95 3.94 13.94 1.54
N ASN A 96 5.13 14.30 1.05
CA ASN A 96 5.26 15.17 -0.13
C ASN A 96 4.58 14.58 -1.38
N THR A 97 4.45 13.26 -1.45
CA THR A 97 3.80 12.53 -2.55
C THR A 97 2.29 12.80 -2.66
N THR A 98 1.62 13.30 -1.61
CA THR A 98 0.20 13.71 -1.68
C THR A 98 -0.01 14.80 -2.73
N GLY A 99 1.01 15.62 -3.02
CA GLY A 99 0.95 16.60 -4.11
C GLY A 99 0.90 16.01 -5.53
N ASN A 100 1.06 14.69 -5.69
CA ASN A 100 0.92 14.02 -6.98
C ASN A 100 -0.53 13.65 -7.33
N MET A 101 -1.49 13.82 -6.41
CA MET A 101 -2.92 13.49 -6.60
C MET A 101 -3.65 14.62 -7.36
N ILE A 102 -3.24 14.94 -8.59
CA ILE A 102 -3.59 16.21 -9.25
C ILE A 102 -5.09 16.47 -9.48
N SER A 103 -5.94 15.44 -9.51
CA SER A 103 -7.39 15.59 -9.71
C SER A 103 -8.19 15.61 -8.40
N LEU A 104 -7.51 15.69 -7.26
CA LEU A 104 -8.17 15.78 -5.98
C LEU A 104 -8.94 17.09 -5.85
N GLU A 105 -10.24 16.96 -5.59
CA GLU A 105 -11.17 18.05 -5.30
C GLU A 105 -11.42 18.20 -3.80
N GLU A 106 -11.39 17.11 -3.03
CA GLU A 106 -11.58 17.14 -1.59
C GLU A 106 -10.50 16.36 -0.84
N LEU A 107 -9.89 17.00 0.16
CA LEU A 107 -8.90 16.41 1.06
C LEU A 107 -9.23 16.75 2.52
N ASP A 108 -9.67 15.76 3.29
CA ASP A 108 -9.94 15.92 4.71
C ASP A 108 -9.07 14.99 5.55
N LEU A 109 -8.09 15.55 6.25
CA LEU A 109 -7.20 14.87 7.19
C LEU A 109 -7.43 15.37 8.63
N SER A 110 -8.55 16.02 8.90
CA SER A 110 -8.83 16.64 10.20
C SER A 110 -8.97 15.61 11.33
N HIS A 111 -8.87 16.05 12.59
CA HIS A 111 -9.03 15.18 13.77
C HIS A 111 -8.11 13.95 13.73
N ASN A 112 -6.81 14.21 13.66
CA ASN A 112 -5.77 13.20 13.66
C ASN A 112 -4.61 13.62 14.59
N ASN A 113 -3.54 12.84 14.60
CA ASN A 113 -2.34 13.10 15.38
C ASN A 113 -1.13 13.39 14.47
N LEU A 114 -1.38 13.92 13.26
CA LEU A 114 -0.35 14.24 12.26
C LEU A 114 0.54 15.39 12.76
N SER A 115 1.81 15.37 12.37
CA SER A 115 2.87 16.28 12.83
C SER A 115 3.76 16.74 11.68
N GLY A 116 4.64 17.71 11.90
CA GLY A 116 5.49 18.26 10.84
C GLY A 116 4.76 19.28 9.95
N SER A 117 5.37 19.65 8.83
CA SER A 117 4.85 20.70 7.95
C SER A 117 3.81 20.22 6.96
N ILE A 118 2.91 21.12 6.57
CA ILE A 118 2.05 20.93 5.40
C ILE A 118 2.94 21.01 4.15
N PRO A 119 3.02 19.94 3.33
CA PRO A 119 3.88 19.91 2.16
C PRO A 119 3.56 21.01 1.15
N LYS A 120 4.59 21.75 0.71
CA LYS A 120 4.45 22.73 -0.39
C LYS A 120 4.02 22.08 -1.71
N SER A 121 4.24 20.78 -1.89
CA SER A 121 3.77 20.04 -3.06
C SER A 121 2.26 20.07 -3.22
N LEU A 122 1.49 20.30 -2.16
CA LEU A 122 0.03 20.46 -2.23
C LEU A 122 -0.41 21.72 -2.99
N GLU A 123 0.49 22.70 -3.20
CA GLU A 123 0.20 23.85 -4.06
C GLU A 123 -0.04 23.45 -5.53
N ALA A 124 0.41 22.25 -5.94
CA ALA A 124 0.21 21.72 -7.29
C ALA A 124 -1.23 21.21 -7.55
N LEU A 125 -2.05 21.01 -6.51
CA LEU A 125 -3.40 20.43 -6.61
C LEU A 125 -4.43 21.48 -7.05
N LYS A 126 -4.42 21.82 -8.35
CA LYS A 126 -5.23 22.92 -8.90
C LYS A 126 -6.75 22.71 -8.81
N HIS A 127 -7.20 21.47 -8.70
CA HIS A 127 -8.61 21.12 -8.63
C HIS A 127 -9.15 21.05 -7.19
N LEU A 128 -8.30 21.23 -6.18
CA LEU A 128 -8.66 21.07 -4.78
C LEU A 128 -9.57 22.21 -4.30
N LYS A 129 -10.84 21.88 -4.04
CA LYS A 129 -11.91 22.78 -3.58
C LYS A 129 -12.06 22.75 -2.07
N THR A 130 -11.98 21.56 -1.49
CA THR A 130 -12.13 21.35 -0.04
C THR A 130 -10.82 20.82 0.52
N PHE A 131 -10.28 21.51 1.54
CA PHE A 131 -9.10 21.06 2.27
C PHE A 131 -9.30 21.27 3.76
N ASN A 132 -9.07 20.25 4.57
CA ASN A 132 -9.18 20.34 6.01
C ASN A 132 -8.10 19.50 6.70
N VAL A 133 -7.25 20.14 7.49
CA VAL A 133 -6.20 19.52 8.32
C VAL A 133 -6.33 19.95 9.78
N SER A 134 -7.48 20.48 10.16
CA SER A 134 -7.74 20.95 11.52
C SER A 134 -7.63 19.84 12.55
N TYR A 135 -7.42 20.20 13.82
CA TYR A 135 -7.28 19.23 14.92
C TYR A 135 -6.18 18.18 14.66
N ASN A 136 -4.96 18.67 14.46
CA ASN A 136 -3.74 17.87 14.33
C ASN A 136 -2.61 18.51 15.17
N SER A 137 -1.38 18.02 15.01
CA SER A 137 -0.15 18.57 15.63
C SER A 137 0.82 19.13 14.57
N LEU A 138 0.29 19.70 13.48
CA LEU A 138 1.09 20.25 12.38
C LEU A 138 1.82 21.53 12.80
N SER A 139 2.95 21.80 12.13
CA SER A 139 3.89 22.87 12.46
C SER A 139 4.47 23.54 11.21
N GLY A 140 4.87 24.81 11.31
CA GLY A 140 5.55 25.52 10.23
C GLY A 140 4.59 26.34 9.34
N GLU A 141 5.11 26.82 8.22
CA GLU A 141 4.38 27.74 7.33
C GLU A 141 3.24 27.05 6.58
N ILE A 142 2.04 27.64 6.63
CA ILE A 142 0.94 27.27 5.73
C ILE A 142 1.30 27.72 4.31
N PRO A 143 1.33 26.81 3.31
CA PRO A 143 1.64 27.16 1.93
C PRO A 143 0.79 28.35 1.43
N PRO A 144 1.40 29.42 0.90
CA PRO A 144 0.65 30.61 0.51
C PRO A 144 0.01 30.49 -0.89
N GLY A 145 0.49 29.56 -1.73
CA GLY A 145 0.14 29.46 -3.15
C GLY A 145 -0.89 28.38 -3.48
N GLY A 146 -1.20 28.25 -4.77
CA GLY A 146 -2.10 27.22 -5.30
C GLY A 146 -3.52 27.31 -4.72
N PRO A 147 -4.17 26.18 -4.36
CA PRO A 147 -5.53 26.18 -3.83
C PRO A 147 -5.63 26.79 -2.42
N PHE A 148 -4.51 26.96 -1.70
CA PHE A 148 -4.49 27.56 -0.35
C PHE A 148 -4.95 29.02 -0.32
N VAL A 149 -5.03 29.68 -1.48
CA VAL A 149 -5.63 31.02 -1.60
C VAL A 149 -7.12 31.04 -1.31
N ASN A 150 -7.81 29.91 -1.50
CA ASN A 150 -9.25 29.78 -1.34
C ASN A 150 -9.66 29.18 0.02
N PHE A 151 -8.71 28.60 0.76
CA PHE A 151 -9.02 27.97 2.04
C PHE A 151 -9.14 28.99 3.17
N THR A 152 -9.94 28.66 4.19
CA THR A 152 -10.23 29.54 5.31
C THR A 152 -9.47 29.09 6.56
N ARG A 153 -9.48 29.92 7.62
CA ARG A 153 -8.93 29.57 8.93
C ARG A 153 -9.44 28.21 9.46
N LEU A 154 -10.65 27.80 9.07
CA LEU A 154 -11.28 26.56 9.53
C LEU A 154 -10.48 25.33 9.12
N SER A 155 -9.84 25.38 7.95
CA SER A 155 -9.02 24.28 7.43
C SER A 155 -7.78 23.99 8.27
N PHE A 156 -7.33 24.94 9.09
CA PHE A 156 -6.03 24.87 9.79
C PHE A 156 -6.14 24.95 11.31
N MET A 157 -7.34 25.17 11.84
CA MET A 157 -7.55 25.39 13.27
C MET A 157 -7.04 24.23 14.13
N PHE A 158 -6.72 24.52 15.39
CA PHE A 158 -6.20 23.54 16.35
C PHE A 158 -4.90 22.86 15.94
N ASN A 159 -4.04 23.54 15.16
CA ASN A 159 -2.64 23.18 14.95
C ASN A 159 -1.74 24.28 15.53
N LYS A 160 -1.32 24.12 16.79
CA LYS A 160 -0.70 25.21 17.59
C LYS A 160 0.62 25.75 17.03
N ALA A 161 1.33 24.97 16.24
CA ALA A 161 2.66 25.32 15.73
C ALA A 161 2.65 25.80 14.27
N LEU A 162 1.47 25.98 13.65
CA LEU A 162 1.37 26.58 12.33
C LEU A 162 1.60 28.09 12.39
N CYS A 163 2.20 28.64 11.33
CA CYS A 163 2.38 30.06 11.12
C CYS A 163 2.06 30.41 9.66
N GLY A 164 1.85 31.69 9.35
CA GLY A 164 1.59 32.09 7.96
C GLY A 164 0.86 33.41 7.82
N LEU A 165 0.06 33.51 6.76
CA LEU A 165 -0.67 34.73 6.42
C LEU A 165 -1.75 35.06 7.48
N PRO A 166 -1.95 36.36 7.81
CA PRO A 166 -2.91 36.77 8.84
C PRO A 166 -4.35 36.28 8.61
N ARG A 167 -4.75 36.04 7.35
CA ARG A 167 -6.10 35.53 6.99
C ARG A 167 -6.43 34.17 7.61
N PHE A 168 -5.41 33.40 7.99
CA PHE A 168 -5.57 32.08 8.60
C PHE A 168 -5.65 32.15 10.13
N GLU A 169 -5.52 33.35 10.73
CA GLU A 169 -5.53 33.57 12.18
C GLU A 169 -4.46 32.76 12.94
N VAL A 170 -3.32 32.57 12.27
CA VAL A 170 -2.12 31.96 12.85
C VAL A 170 -1.04 33.03 13.08
N PRO A 171 -0.07 32.81 13.99
CA PRO A 171 1.06 33.71 14.16
C PRO A 171 1.84 33.92 12.85
N PRO A 172 2.42 35.11 12.62
CA PRO A 172 3.34 35.31 11.49
C PRO A 172 4.56 34.41 11.65
N CYS A 173 5.04 33.83 10.55
CA CYS A 173 6.24 32.99 10.60
C CYS A 173 7.47 33.81 11.00
N PRO A 174 8.39 33.25 11.82
CA PRO A 174 9.62 33.94 12.19
C PRO A 174 10.43 34.27 10.93
N THR A 175 10.67 35.56 10.68
CA THR A 175 11.63 35.96 9.65
C THR A 175 13.04 35.79 10.21
N PRO A 176 13.99 35.23 9.45
CA PRO A 176 15.38 35.24 9.87
C PRO A 176 15.85 36.70 9.93
N SER A 177 16.02 37.23 11.13
CA SER A 177 16.55 38.58 11.35
C SER A 177 18.01 38.62 10.86
N VAL A 178 18.23 39.28 9.73
CA VAL A 178 19.56 39.57 9.20
C VAL A 178 20.17 40.71 10.04
N HIS A 179 20.53 40.43 11.29
CA HIS A 179 21.56 41.20 11.98
C HIS A 179 22.89 40.49 11.78
N ARG A 180 23.44 40.69 10.59
CA ARG A 180 24.75 40.16 10.18
C ARG A 180 25.83 40.98 10.88
N SER A 181 26.19 40.59 12.11
CA SER A 181 27.47 41.00 12.69
C SER A 181 28.56 40.31 11.85
N ASN A 182 29.43 41.12 11.22
CA ASN A 182 30.52 40.66 10.33
C ASN A 182 31.41 39.58 10.98
N ASN A 183 31.44 39.50 12.31
CA ASN A 183 32.21 38.51 13.08
C ASN A 183 31.68 37.07 12.92
N LYS A 184 30.38 36.88 12.63
CA LYS A 184 29.80 35.53 12.43
C LYS A 184 30.10 34.96 11.04
N ILE A 185 30.26 35.81 10.02
CA ILE A 185 30.62 35.39 8.66
C ILE A 185 32.06 34.85 8.64
N LEU A 186 32.97 35.53 9.34
CA LEU A 186 34.37 35.11 9.44
C LEU A 186 34.50 33.76 10.17
N LEU A 187 33.77 33.57 11.28
CA LEU A 187 33.74 32.31 12.01
C LEU A 187 33.13 31.19 11.16
N LEU A 188 32.05 31.47 10.44
CA LEU A 188 31.41 30.49 9.55
C LEU A 188 32.35 30.09 8.40
N ALA A 189 33.06 31.04 7.78
CA ALA A 189 34.03 30.77 6.73
C ALA A 189 35.19 29.89 7.23
N LEU A 190 35.69 30.13 8.45
CA LEU A 190 36.71 29.29 9.09
C LEU A 190 36.19 27.87 9.37
N THR A 191 34.95 27.72 9.84
CA THR A 191 34.35 26.40 10.08
C THR A 191 34.10 25.61 8.78
N ILE A 192 33.70 26.30 7.70
CA ILE A 192 33.52 25.68 6.38
C ILE A 192 34.88 25.24 5.83
N ALA A 193 35.92 26.07 5.94
CA ALA A 193 37.27 25.73 5.48
C ALA A 193 37.83 24.49 6.21
N LEU A 194 37.63 24.39 7.53
CA LEU A 194 38.02 23.21 8.30
C LEU A 194 37.20 21.97 7.92
N GLY A 195 35.89 22.13 7.69
CA GLY A 195 35.02 21.06 7.22
C GLY A 195 35.42 20.52 5.85
N VAL A 196 35.74 21.39 4.90
CA VAL A 196 36.23 21.01 3.57
C VAL A 196 37.57 20.27 3.66
N LEU A 197 38.48 20.71 4.53
CA LEU A 197 39.75 20.03 4.76
C LEU A 197 39.55 18.63 5.36
N GLY A 198 38.60 18.49 6.29
CA GLY A 198 38.21 17.20 6.87
C GLY A 198 37.60 16.24 5.84
N ILE A 199 36.73 16.74 4.95
CA ILE A 199 36.14 15.95 3.86
C ILE A 199 37.21 15.49 2.87
N LEU A 200 38.16 16.36 2.51
CA LEU A 200 39.27 16.00 1.63
C LEU A 200 40.16 14.92 2.25
N ALA A 201 40.46 15.03 3.55
CA ALA A 201 41.23 14.02 4.28
C ALA A 201 40.47 12.66 4.34
N ALA A 202 39.15 12.69 4.56
CA ALA A 202 38.32 11.49 4.58
C ALA A 202 38.23 10.82 3.19
N LEU A 203 38.15 11.61 2.12
CA LEU A 203 38.19 11.09 0.74
C LEU A 203 39.54 10.44 0.43
N ILE A 204 40.66 11.05 0.84
CA ILE A 204 41.99 10.45 0.69
C ILE A 204 42.09 9.14 1.47
N LEU A 205 41.60 9.11 2.72
CA LEU A 205 41.58 7.89 3.54
C LEU A 205 40.70 6.81 2.89
N ALA A 206 39.53 7.17 2.38
CA ALA A 206 38.65 6.26 1.66
C ALA A 206 39.32 5.69 0.40
N LEU A 207 40.03 6.52 -0.37
CA LEU A 207 40.80 6.07 -1.54
C LEU A 207 41.93 5.10 -1.15
N ILE A 208 42.61 5.35 -0.03
CA ILE A 208 43.63 4.44 0.53
C ILE A 208 42.98 3.11 0.94
N VAL A 209 41.85 3.14 1.65
CA VAL A 209 41.09 1.94 2.06
C VAL A 209 40.57 1.17 0.86
N ILE A 210 40.07 1.85 -0.18
CA ILE A 210 39.61 1.23 -1.43
C ILE A 210 40.79 0.58 -2.15
N LYS A 211 41.95 1.24 -2.25
CA LYS A 211 43.18 0.63 -2.82
C LYS A 211 43.63 -0.59 -2.02
N TYR A 212 43.53 -0.53 -0.70
CA TYR A 212 43.89 -1.64 0.19
C TYR A 212 42.92 -2.82 0.08
N ARG A 213 41.61 -2.55 -0.04
CA ARG A 213 40.55 -3.55 -0.25
C ARG A 213 40.59 -4.17 -1.65
N LYS A 214 40.98 -3.39 -2.68
CA LYS A 214 41.11 -3.87 -4.07
C LYS A 214 42.27 -4.86 -4.24
N LYS A 215 43.24 -4.86 -3.32
CA LYS A 215 44.33 -5.86 -3.26
C LYS A 215 43.90 -7.21 -2.67
N ARG A 216 42.63 -7.37 -2.24
CA ARG A 216 42.12 -8.57 -1.54
C ARG A 216 40.79 -9.15 -2.06
N LYS A 217 40.29 -8.80 -3.25
CA LYS A 217 39.09 -9.45 -3.80
C LYS A 217 39.33 -10.16 -5.14
N VAL A 218 39.09 -11.46 -5.09
CA VAL A 218 38.79 -12.41 -6.19
C VAL A 218 37.54 -11.90 -6.96
N PRO A 219 37.42 -12.12 -8.28
CA PRO A 219 36.38 -11.46 -9.07
C PRO A 219 34.99 -12.04 -8.77
N ALA A 220 34.01 -11.16 -8.53
CA ALA A 220 32.59 -11.49 -8.53
C ALA A 220 32.08 -11.50 -9.97
N ARG A 221 31.37 -12.56 -10.35
CA ARG A 221 30.67 -12.68 -11.64
C ARG A 221 29.47 -11.73 -11.66
N GLU A 222 29.37 -10.96 -12.75
CA GLU A 222 28.17 -10.25 -13.15
C GLU A 222 27.07 -11.26 -13.46
N ALA A 223 25.96 -11.23 -12.72
CA ALA A 223 24.75 -11.94 -13.09
C ALA A 223 23.97 -11.05 -14.07
N SER A 224 24.08 -11.39 -15.35
CA SER A 224 23.20 -10.88 -16.40
C SER A 224 21.77 -11.36 -16.12
N PHE A 225 20.84 -10.43 -15.93
CA PHE A 225 19.41 -10.71 -16.02
C PHE A 225 19.08 -11.07 -17.48
N GLN A 226 19.00 -12.37 -17.77
CA GLN A 226 18.36 -12.84 -18.98
C GLN A 226 16.86 -12.93 -18.76
N ASP A 227 16.13 -12.14 -19.54
CA ASP A 227 14.72 -12.29 -19.84
C ASP A 227 14.51 -13.65 -20.53
N GLY A 228 14.39 -14.69 -19.71
CA GLY A 228 14.10 -16.04 -20.16
C GLY A 228 12.66 -16.35 -19.80
N THR A 229 11.85 -16.62 -20.81
CA THR A 229 10.62 -17.40 -20.67
C THR A 229 10.94 -18.64 -19.84
N HIS A 230 10.70 -18.58 -18.52
CA HIS A 230 10.97 -19.71 -17.65
C HIS A 230 10.16 -20.90 -18.18
N GLY A 231 10.88 -21.94 -18.62
CA GLY A 231 10.28 -23.22 -18.99
C GLY A 231 9.41 -23.73 -17.86
N ARG A 232 8.46 -24.63 -18.18
CA ARG A 232 7.60 -25.24 -17.15
C ARG A 232 8.47 -25.88 -16.06
N ILE A 233 8.31 -25.41 -14.83
CA ILE A 233 9.04 -25.92 -13.66
C ILE A 233 8.44 -27.27 -13.27
N SER A 234 9.29 -28.30 -13.22
CA SER A 234 8.84 -29.67 -12.93
C SER A 234 8.59 -29.91 -11.44
N TYR A 235 7.82 -30.95 -11.10
CA TYR A 235 7.61 -31.36 -9.71
C TYR A 235 8.93 -31.63 -8.97
N TYR A 236 9.85 -32.36 -9.60
CA TYR A 236 11.14 -32.71 -8.99
C TYR A 236 12.05 -31.48 -8.78
N GLU A 237 11.92 -30.47 -9.62
CA GLU A 237 12.63 -29.21 -9.45
C GLU A 237 12.08 -28.42 -8.27
N LEU A 238 10.75 -28.33 -8.12
CA LEU A 238 10.13 -27.74 -6.93
C LEU A 238 10.47 -28.51 -5.65
N LEU A 239 10.50 -29.85 -5.71
CA LEU A 239 10.86 -30.70 -4.59
C LEU A 239 12.29 -30.41 -4.12
N ARG A 240 13.27 -30.31 -5.03
CA ARG A 240 14.65 -29.94 -4.68
C ARG A 240 14.75 -28.51 -4.17
N ALA A 241 14.10 -27.57 -4.88
CA ALA A 241 14.18 -26.15 -4.56
C ALA A 241 13.63 -25.80 -3.17
N THR A 242 12.65 -26.57 -2.69
CA THR A 242 11.99 -26.38 -1.37
C THR A 242 12.55 -27.29 -0.28
N ASP A 243 13.61 -28.06 -0.56
CA ASP A 243 14.16 -29.09 0.35
C ASP A 243 13.10 -30.11 0.78
N GLY A 244 12.31 -30.61 -0.17
CA GLY A 244 11.24 -31.56 0.11
C GLY A 244 10.02 -30.95 0.79
N TYR A 245 9.74 -29.67 0.55
CA TYR A 245 8.69 -28.90 1.24
C TYR A 245 8.91 -28.86 2.76
N ASN A 246 10.15 -28.65 3.18
CA ASN A 246 10.56 -28.59 4.58
C ASN A 246 9.85 -27.44 5.32
N ASP A 247 9.42 -27.67 6.57
CA ASP A 247 8.81 -26.64 7.41
C ASP A 247 9.76 -25.46 7.69
N ASN A 248 11.09 -25.65 7.61
CA ASN A 248 12.06 -24.55 7.68
C ASN A 248 11.91 -23.54 6.54
N ASN A 249 11.35 -23.96 5.40
CA ASN A 249 11.06 -23.12 4.26
C ASN A 249 9.59 -22.65 4.23
N LEU A 250 8.78 -22.96 5.24
CA LEU A 250 7.38 -22.58 5.30
C LEU A 250 7.24 -21.07 5.50
N LEU A 251 6.58 -20.40 4.54
CA LEU A 251 6.26 -18.97 4.60
C LEU A 251 4.89 -18.72 5.23
N GLY A 252 3.95 -19.64 5.07
CA GLY A 252 2.62 -19.53 5.65
C GLY A 252 1.70 -20.68 5.29
N ARG A 253 0.61 -20.84 6.06
CA ARG A 253 -0.46 -21.82 5.80
C ARG A 253 -1.78 -21.07 5.61
N GLY A 254 -2.46 -21.35 4.51
CA GLY A 254 -3.80 -20.86 4.20
C GLY A 254 -4.84 -21.97 4.32
N SER A 255 -6.10 -21.64 4.04
CA SER A 255 -7.22 -22.60 4.06
C SER A 255 -7.04 -23.73 3.05
N PHE A 256 -6.41 -23.46 1.90
CA PHE A 256 -6.31 -24.40 0.78
C PHE A 256 -4.93 -25.01 0.59
N GLY A 257 -3.96 -24.71 1.46
CA GLY A 257 -2.60 -25.19 1.27
C GLY A 257 -1.54 -24.47 2.10
N ALA A 258 -0.29 -24.69 1.72
CA ALA A 258 0.88 -24.11 2.35
C ALA A 258 1.78 -23.45 1.31
N VAL A 259 2.46 -22.37 1.69
CA VAL A 259 3.39 -21.63 0.83
C VAL A 259 4.80 -21.84 1.35
N TYR A 260 5.70 -22.30 0.49
CA TYR A 260 7.10 -22.56 0.81
C TYR A 260 8.01 -21.63 0.01
N LYS A 261 9.13 -21.26 0.62
CA LYS A 261 10.26 -20.65 -0.07
C LYS A 261 10.99 -21.71 -0.87
N GLY A 262 11.23 -21.45 -2.14
CA GLY A 262 12.05 -22.28 -3.02
C GLY A 262 13.27 -21.51 -3.51
N VAL A 263 14.40 -22.20 -3.68
CA VAL A 263 15.59 -21.68 -4.37
C VAL A 263 15.94 -22.63 -5.50
N LEU A 264 15.77 -22.18 -6.75
CA LEU A 264 16.11 -22.98 -7.93
C LEU A 264 17.63 -23.17 -8.05
N ASP A 265 18.05 -24.14 -8.87
CA ASP A 265 19.47 -24.47 -9.12
C ASP A 265 20.27 -23.26 -9.66
N ASN A 266 19.60 -22.31 -10.33
CA ASN A 266 20.19 -21.06 -10.82
C ASN A 266 20.25 -19.92 -9.78
N GLY A 267 19.78 -20.15 -8.56
CA GLY A 267 19.74 -19.18 -7.47
C GLY A 267 18.46 -18.33 -7.41
N THR A 268 17.52 -18.48 -8.36
CA THR A 268 16.25 -17.74 -8.32
C THR A 268 15.42 -18.16 -7.12
N ILE A 269 15.01 -17.18 -6.30
CA ILE A 269 14.14 -17.40 -5.13
C ILE A 269 12.67 -17.27 -5.55
N LEU A 270 11.83 -18.19 -5.09
CA LEU A 270 10.43 -18.32 -5.46
C LEU A 270 9.55 -18.57 -4.24
N ALA A 271 8.26 -18.27 -4.36
CA ALA A 271 7.23 -18.76 -3.46
C ALA A 271 6.42 -19.87 -4.14
N VAL A 272 6.28 -21.02 -3.48
CA VAL A 272 5.62 -22.22 -4.00
C VAL A 272 4.39 -22.51 -3.15
N LYS A 273 3.20 -22.16 -3.65
CA LYS A 273 1.93 -22.46 -2.98
C LYS A 273 1.47 -23.86 -3.38
N VAL A 274 1.58 -24.81 -2.45
CA VAL A 274 1.17 -26.21 -2.61
C VAL A 274 -0.23 -26.39 -2.05
N PHE A 275 -1.14 -26.95 -2.85
CA PHE A 275 -2.55 -27.11 -2.49
C PHE A 275 -2.79 -28.45 -1.80
N ASN A 276 -3.64 -28.46 -0.76
CA ASN A 276 -4.03 -29.68 -0.07
C ASN A 276 -5.16 -30.40 -0.82
N LEU A 277 -4.81 -31.39 -1.64
CA LEU A 277 -5.75 -32.12 -2.49
C LEU A 277 -6.68 -33.09 -1.73
N GLU A 278 -6.50 -33.28 -0.43
CA GLU A 278 -7.50 -34.01 0.37
C GLU A 278 -8.82 -33.23 0.48
N GLN A 279 -8.79 -31.93 0.19
CA GLN A 279 -9.95 -31.05 0.24
C GLN A 279 -10.44 -30.70 -1.17
N GLU A 280 -11.68 -31.08 -1.52
CA GLU A 280 -12.28 -30.74 -2.81
C GLU A 280 -12.30 -29.22 -3.08
N ALA A 281 -12.44 -28.41 -2.02
CA ALA A 281 -12.38 -26.96 -2.11
C ALA A 281 -11.01 -26.43 -2.58
N ALA A 282 -9.92 -27.11 -2.25
CA ALA A 282 -8.58 -26.71 -2.68
C ALA A 282 -8.36 -26.92 -4.19
N PHE A 283 -8.97 -27.95 -4.78
CA PHE A 283 -8.99 -28.12 -6.24
C PHE A 283 -9.68 -26.94 -6.93
N LYS A 284 -10.87 -26.55 -6.46
CA LYS A 284 -11.61 -25.40 -6.99
C LYS A 284 -10.81 -24.10 -6.81
N SER A 285 -10.12 -23.95 -5.67
CA SER A 285 -9.24 -22.81 -5.40
C SER A 285 -8.07 -22.73 -6.39
N PHE A 286 -7.40 -23.85 -6.67
CA PHE A 286 -6.30 -23.90 -7.65
C PHE A 286 -6.78 -23.49 -9.05
N ASP A 287 -7.92 -24.03 -9.50
CA ASP A 287 -8.47 -23.73 -10.82
C ASP A 287 -8.93 -22.27 -10.92
N ALA A 288 -9.53 -21.73 -9.85
CA ALA A 288 -9.91 -20.31 -9.77
C ALA A 288 -8.68 -19.40 -9.87
N GLU A 289 -7.63 -19.66 -9.08
CA GLU A 289 -6.39 -18.90 -9.11
C GLU A 289 -5.72 -18.97 -10.49
N CYS A 290 -5.58 -20.17 -11.06
CA CYS A 290 -5.01 -20.31 -12.41
C CYS A 290 -5.82 -19.52 -13.46
N LYS A 291 -7.15 -19.57 -13.38
CA LYS A 291 -8.04 -18.89 -14.32
C LYS A 291 -7.94 -17.38 -14.22
N VAL A 292 -7.89 -16.86 -13.01
CA VAL A 292 -7.80 -15.42 -12.73
C VAL A 292 -6.39 -14.92 -13.07
N LEU A 293 -5.35 -15.51 -12.45
CA LEU A 293 -3.97 -15.02 -12.50
C LEU A 293 -3.33 -15.11 -13.89
N ARG A 294 -3.79 -16.03 -14.76
CA ARG A 294 -3.24 -16.19 -16.12
C ARG A 294 -3.21 -14.89 -16.94
N ASN A 295 -4.17 -14.00 -16.70
CA ASN A 295 -4.32 -12.75 -17.46
C ASN A 295 -4.01 -11.50 -16.65
N LEU A 296 -3.67 -11.63 -15.36
CA LEU A 296 -3.39 -10.47 -14.52
C LEU A 296 -1.96 -9.99 -14.75
N ARG A 297 -1.82 -8.73 -15.15
CA ARG A 297 -0.52 -8.05 -15.25
C ARG A 297 -0.64 -6.66 -14.66
N HIS A 298 -0.24 -6.51 -13.41
CA HIS A 298 -0.26 -5.24 -12.69
C HIS A 298 0.89 -5.20 -11.70
N ARG A 299 1.46 -4.00 -11.48
CA ARG A 299 2.60 -3.80 -10.60
C ARG A 299 2.33 -4.03 -9.10
N ASN A 300 1.05 -4.03 -8.71
CA ASN A 300 0.60 -4.26 -7.33
C ASN A 300 -0.17 -5.57 -7.18
N LEU A 301 0.05 -6.52 -8.11
CA LEU A 301 -0.51 -7.87 -8.04
C LEU A 301 0.63 -8.88 -8.04
N THR A 302 0.54 -9.88 -7.17
CA THR A 302 1.56 -10.92 -7.09
C THR A 302 1.65 -11.67 -8.42
N ARG A 303 2.84 -11.66 -9.01
CA ARG A 303 3.07 -12.26 -10.31
C ARG A 303 3.15 -13.78 -10.21
N VAL A 304 2.33 -14.46 -11.00
CA VAL A 304 2.47 -15.91 -11.24
C VAL A 304 3.56 -16.14 -12.28
N ILE A 305 4.51 -16.98 -11.92
CA ILE A 305 5.60 -17.42 -12.80
C ILE A 305 5.15 -18.65 -13.59
N SER A 306 4.58 -19.64 -12.90
CA SER A 306 4.12 -20.88 -13.53
C SER A 306 3.13 -21.62 -12.63
N SER A 307 2.56 -22.70 -13.14
CA SER A 307 1.82 -23.69 -12.36
C SER A 307 2.39 -25.09 -12.62
N CYS A 308 2.40 -25.91 -11.58
CA CYS A 308 2.83 -27.30 -11.65
C CYS A 308 1.66 -28.18 -11.19
N SER A 309 1.15 -29.04 -12.07
CA SER A 309 0.00 -29.89 -11.77
C SER A 309 0.18 -31.29 -12.35
N ASN A 310 -0.12 -32.30 -11.53
CA ASN A 310 -0.41 -33.67 -11.93
C ASN A 310 -1.67 -34.16 -11.17
N HIS A 311 -1.97 -35.46 -11.19
CA HIS A 311 -3.16 -36.02 -10.54
C HIS A 311 -3.16 -35.92 -9.01
N GLU A 312 -1.99 -35.91 -8.38
CA GLU A 312 -1.80 -35.97 -6.92
C GLU A 312 -1.12 -34.71 -6.35
N PHE A 313 -0.73 -33.77 -7.22
CA PHE A 313 0.00 -32.58 -6.83
C PHE A 313 -0.45 -31.38 -7.65
N LYS A 314 -0.71 -30.27 -6.95
CA LYS A 314 -0.99 -28.97 -7.55
C LYS A 314 -0.22 -27.90 -6.80
N ALA A 315 0.52 -27.08 -7.54
CA ALA A 315 1.23 -25.94 -7.01
C ALA A 315 1.20 -24.74 -7.95
N LEU A 316 1.17 -23.55 -7.35
CA LEU A 316 1.41 -22.29 -8.02
C LEU A 316 2.80 -21.79 -7.67
N VAL A 317 3.55 -21.37 -8.68
CA VAL A 317 4.88 -20.77 -8.53
C VAL A 317 4.74 -19.27 -8.71
N LEU A 318 5.06 -18.53 -7.66
CA LEU A 318 4.88 -17.11 -7.52
C LEU A 318 6.24 -16.44 -7.30
N GLU A 319 6.31 -15.16 -7.62
CA GLU A 319 7.42 -14.31 -7.21
C GLU A 319 7.54 -14.25 -5.68
N TYR A 320 8.76 -14.32 -5.18
CA TYR A 320 9.02 -14.28 -3.74
C TYR A 320 9.00 -12.84 -3.23
N MET A 321 8.29 -12.60 -2.13
CA MET A 321 8.14 -11.29 -1.49
C MET A 321 8.96 -11.27 -0.19
N PRO A 322 10.16 -10.65 -0.18
CA PRO A 322 11.11 -10.79 0.92
C PRO A 322 10.69 -10.12 2.22
N ASN A 323 9.85 -9.07 2.15
CA ASN A 323 9.35 -8.37 3.34
C ASN A 323 8.06 -8.99 3.90
N GLY A 324 7.62 -10.14 3.37
CA GLY A 324 6.49 -10.90 3.94
C GLY A 324 5.14 -10.21 3.75
N SER A 325 4.19 -10.49 4.66
CA SER A 325 2.82 -9.95 4.57
C SER A 325 2.64 -8.70 5.43
N LEU A 326 1.72 -7.81 5.03
CA LEU A 326 1.36 -6.61 5.78
C LEU A 326 0.87 -6.95 7.20
N GLU A 327 0.23 -8.10 7.40
CA GLU A 327 -0.17 -8.59 8.72
C GLU A 327 1.00 -8.63 9.71
N GLN A 328 2.17 -9.11 9.28
CA GLN A 328 3.37 -9.20 10.11
C GLN A 328 3.84 -7.81 10.55
N TRP A 329 3.75 -6.82 9.66
CA TRP A 329 4.15 -5.44 9.93
C TRP A 329 3.16 -4.66 10.79
N LEU A 330 1.88 -5.04 10.76
CA LEU A 330 0.84 -4.41 11.58
C LEU A 330 0.78 -4.96 13.01
N HIS A 331 1.16 -6.22 13.22
CA HIS A 331 0.95 -6.93 14.50
C HIS A 331 2.22 -7.29 15.27
N SER A 332 3.39 -7.29 14.63
CA SER A 332 4.66 -7.59 15.31
C SER A 332 5.23 -6.37 16.06
N ASP A 333 5.99 -6.64 17.11
CA ASP A 333 6.71 -5.63 17.90
C ASP A 333 8.01 -5.17 17.24
N ASP A 334 8.54 -6.00 16.34
CA ASP A 334 9.86 -5.78 15.72
C ASP A 334 9.81 -4.90 14.47
N TYR A 335 8.60 -4.62 13.96
CA TYR A 335 8.39 -3.88 12.72
C TYR A 335 7.60 -2.59 12.97
N PHE A 336 7.96 -1.51 12.28
CA PHE A 336 7.28 -0.23 12.37
C PHE A 336 6.92 0.30 10.98
N LEU A 337 5.62 0.51 10.76
CA LEU A 337 5.10 1.21 9.58
C LEU A 337 4.74 2.64 9.96
N ASP A 338 5.51 3.60 9.43
CA ASP A 338 5.15 5.01 9.52
C ASP A 338 3.94 5.32 8.62
N THR A 339 3.39 6.52 8.78
CA THR A 339 2.18 6.93 8.06
C THR A 339 2.41 7.11 6.57
N THR A 340 3.61 7.50 6.14
CA THR A 340 3.93 7.63 4.71
C THR A 340 3.85 6.26 4.05
N LEU A 341 4.46 5.27 4.68
CA LEU A 341 4.51 3.91 4.19
C LEU A 341 3.13 3.25 4.23
N ARG A 342 2.35 3.45 5.31
CA ARG A 342 0.95 3.00 5.38
C ARG A 342 0.12 3.57 4.23
N LEU A 343 0.24 4.86 3.94
CA LEU A 343 -0.48 5.50 2.84
C LEU A 343 -0.05 4.91 1.49
N ASN A 344 1.25 4.73 1.25
CA ASN A 344 1.74 4.13 0.01
C ASN A 344 1.19 2.70 -0.19
N ILE A 345 1.18 1.88 0.87
CA ILE A 345 0.61 0.52 0.83
C ILE A 345 -0.89 0.57 0.55
N MET A 346 -1.65 1.49 1.16
CA MET A 346 -3.08 1.67 0.86
C MET A 346 -3.31 2.02 -0.62
N ILE A 347 -2.49 2.92 -1.16
CA ILE A 347 -2.51 3.35 -2.55
C ILE A 347 -2.26 2.17 -3.49
N ASP A 348 -1.25 1.36 -3.20
CA ASP A 348 -0.87 0.19 -3.97
C ASP A 348 -2.02 -0.84 -4.02
N VAL A 349 -2.64 -1.14 -2.86
CA VAL A 349 -3.79 -2.06 -2.79
C VAL A 349 -5.01 -1.51 -3.51
N ALA A 350 -5.29 -0.20 -3.38
CA ALA A 350 -6.38 0.44 -4.11
C ALA A 350 -6.17 0.37 -5.63
N SER A 351 -4.93 0.59 -6.10
CA SER A 351 -4.56 0.47 -7.51
C SER A 351 -4.76 -0.95 -8.04
N ALA A 352 -4.39 -1.97 -7.25
CA ALA A 352 -4.66 -3.36 -7.59
C ALA A 352 -6.16 -3.65 -7.75
N LEU A 353 -6.99 -3.20 -6.81
CA LEU A 353 -8.44 -3.42 -6.86
C LEU A 353 -9.12 -2.69 -8.01
N GLU A 354 -8.69 -1.46 -8.30
CA GLU A 354 -9.17 -0.71 -9.47
C GLU A 354 -8.88 -1.47 -10.77
N TYR A 355 -7.66 -1.98 -10.93
CA TYR A 355 -7.29 -2.80 -12.07
C TYR A 355 -8.15 -4.06 -12.18
N LEU A 356 -8.40 -4.76 -11.08
CA LEU A 356 -9.23 -5.96 -11.07
C LEU A 356 -10.69 -5.68 -11.44
N HIS A 357 -11.25 -4.54 -10.98
CA HIS A 357 -12.64 -4.19 -11.21
C HIS A 357 -12.91 -3.53 -12.57
N HIS A 358 -11.96 -2.73 -13.07
CA HIS A 358 -12.17 -1.88 -14.24
C HIS A 358 -11.09 -2.02 -15.33
N GLY A 359 -9.90 -2.51 -14.99
CA GLY A 359 -8.79 -2.66 -15.95
C GLY A 359 -8.87 -3.90 -16.85
N LEU A 360 -9.86 -4.78 -16.62
CA LEU A 360 -10.03 -6.05 -17.32
C LEU A 360 -11.37 -6.11 -18.04
N THR A 361 -11.44 -6.88 -19.14
CA THR A 361 -12.69 -7.11 -19.89
C THR A 361 -13.74 -7.85 -19.08
N THR A 362 -13.31 -8.67 -18.12
CA THR A 362 -14.16 -9.36 -17.15
C THR A 362 -13.72 -8.91 -15.77
N ALA A 363 -14.59 -8.23 -15.04
CA ALA A 363 -14.27 -7.74 -13.71
C ALA A 363 -13.98 -8.93 -12.77
N VAL A 364 -12.90 -8.80 -11.99
CA VAL A 364 -12.47 -9.78 -11.00
C VAL A 364 -12.77 -9.24 -9.61
N VAL A 365 -13.57 -9.94 -8.82
CA VAL A 365 -13.75 -9.63 -7.40
C VAL A 365 -12.85 -10.54 -6.58
N HIS A 366 -11.99 -9.96 -5.74
CA HIS A 366 -11.00 -10.72 -4.96
C HIS A 366 -11.63 -11.67 -3.93
N CYS A 367 -12.70 -11.23 -3.27
CA CYS A 367 -13.47 -11.96 -2.24
C CYS A 367 -12.73 -12.32 -0.94
N ASP A 368 -11.40 -12.23 -0.87
CA ASP A 368 -10.61 -12.49 0.35
C ASP A 368 -9.59 -11.38 0.65
N LEU A 369 -10.03 -10.13 0.70
CA LEU A 369 -9.12 -9.02 1.01
C LEU A 369 -8.83 -9.05 2.53
N LYS A 370 -7.59 -9.36 2.92
CA LYS A 370 -7.05 -9.35 4.31
C LYS A 370 -5.57 -8.92 4.36
N PRO A 371 -4.99 -8.41 5.48
CA PRO A 371 -3.59 -7.96 5.52
C PRO A 371 -2.60 -9.09 5.22
N SER A 372 -2.97 -10.34 5.55
CA SER A 372 -2.15 -11.53 5.25
C SER A 372 -2.00 -11.76 3.74
N ASN A 373 -2.93 -11.23 2.94
CA ASN A 373 -2.96 -11.37 1.48
C ASN A 373 -2.33 -10.17 0.77
N VAL A 374 -1.81 -9.18 1.51
CA VAL A 374 -1.03 -8.07 0.96
C VAL A 374 0.44 -8.35 1.26
N LEU A 375 1.23 -8.65 0.24
CA LEU A 375 2.65 -8.96 0.36
C LEU A 375 3.51 -7.74 0.02
N LEU A 376 4.70 -7.65 0.60
CA LEU A 376 5.62 -6.52 0.42
C LEU A 376 6.92 -6.98 -0.26
N ASP A 377 7.27 -6.31 -1.36
CA ASP A 377 8.52 -6.56 -2.08
C ASP A 377 9.73 -5.87 -1.45
N GLU A 378 10.91 -5.96 -2.08
CA GLU A 378 12.17 -5.36 -1.61
C GLU A 378 12.08 -3.85 -1.34
N ASP A 379 11.25 -3.14 -2.11
CA ASP A 379 11.08 -1.68 -2.06
C ASP A 379 9.88 -1.27 -1.17
N MET A 380 9.29 -2.22 -0.45
CA MET A 380 8.08 -2.04 0.38
C MET A 380 6.84 -1.62 -0.45
N VAL A 381 6.80 -1.97 -1.72
CA VAL A 381 5.60 -1.82 -2.56
C VAL A 381 4.65 -2.96 -2.27
N ALA A 382 3.35 -2.67 -2.18
CA ALA A 382 2.35 -3.67 -1.85
C ALA A 382 1.85 -4.44 -3.09
N HIS A 383 1.75 -5.75 -2.93
CA HIS A 383 1.27 -6.70 -3.93
C HIS A 383 0.11 -7.52 -3.36
N LEU A 384 -1.08 -7.35 -3.93
CA LEU A 384 -2.23 -8.16 -3.55
C LEU A 384 -2.04 -9.60 -4.08
N SER A 385 -2.38 -10.58 -3.25
CA SER A 385 -2.15 -12.01 -3.45
C SER A 385 -3.37 -12.83 -3.02
N ASP A 386 -3.35 -14.13 -3.35
CA ASP A 386 -4.36 -15.12 -2.95
C ASP A 386 -5.76 -14.92 -3.55
N PHE A 387 -5.92 -15.38 -4.79
CA PHE A 387 -7.17 -15.32 -5.54
C PHE A 387 -8.01 -16.60 -5.41
N GLY A 388 -7.78 -17.40 -4.36
CA GLY A 388 -8.38 -18.73 -4.16
C GLY A 388 -9.90 -18.79 -4.28
N ILE A 389 -10.57 -17.70 -3.86
CA ILE A 389 -12.03 -17.59 -3.91
C ILE A 389 -12.51 -16.43 -4.80
N ALA A 390 -11.63 -15.90 -5.64
CA ALA A 390 -11.96 -14.78 -6.51
C ALA A 390 -13.02 -15.17 -7.56
N LYS A 391 -13.86 -14.20 -7.92
CA LYS A 391 -14.98 -14.39 -8.86
C LYS A 391 -14.81 -13.53 -10.09
N LEU A 392 -15.07 -14.12 -11.25
CA LEU A 392 -15.17 -13.42 -12.53
C LEU A 392 -16.62 -13.03 -12.78
N LEU A 393 -16.89 -11.72 -12.83
CA LEU A 393 -18.20 -11.18 -13.19
C LEU A 393 -18.25 -10.97 -14.70
N GLY A 394 -18.95 -11.87 -15.40
CA GLY A 394 -19.21 -11.69 -16.82
C GLY A 394 -20.04 -10.44 -17.08
N MET A 395 -19.69 -9.65 -18.08
CA MET A 395 -20.61 -8.66 -18.63
C MET A 395 -21.85 -9.40 -19.10
N ILE A 396 -23.02 -9.06 -18.55
CA ILE A 396 -24.28 -9.32 -19.26
C ILE A 396 -24.15 -8.54 -20.56
N ARG A 397 -23.80 -9.22 -21.65
CA ARG A 397 -24.03 -8.68 -22.98
C ARG A 397 -25.54 -8.52 -23.07
N VAL A 398 -26.03 -7.29 -22.97
CA VAL A 398 -27.33 -6.94 -23.51
C VAL A 398 -27.24 -7.27 -24.99
N PHE A 399 -27.69 -8.46 -25.37
CA PHE A 399 -28.08 -8.71 -26.74
C PHE A 399 -29.21 -7.73 -27.00
N LEU A 400 -28.90 -6.64 -27.72
CA LEU A 400 -29.93 -5.90 -28.44
C LEU A 400 -30.51 -6.91 -29.42
N ILE A 401 -31.61 -7.56 -29.02
CA ILE A 401 -32.49 -8.26 -29.93
C ILE A 401 -33.01 -7.16 -30.86
N PRO A 402 -32.74 -7.20 -32.18
CA PRO A 402 -33.39 -6.28 -33.10
C PRO A 402 -34.87 -6.65 -33.06
N THR A 403 -35.70 -5.72 -32.57
CA THR A 403 -37.15 -5.86 -32.72
C THR A 403 -37.49 -5.77 -34.21
N PRO A 404 -38.43 -6.60 -34.70
CA PRO A 404 -38.77 -6.71 -36.12
C PRO A 404 -39.34 -5.43 -36.74
#